data_AF-A0A7E5VH05-F1
#
_entry.id   AF-A0A7E5VH05-F1
#
_cell.length_a   1.000
_cell.length_b   1.000
_cell.length_c   1.000
_cell.angle_alpha   90.00
_cell.angle_beta   90.00
_cell.angle_gamma   90.00
#
_symmetry.space_group_name_H-M   'P 1'
#
loop_
_entity.id
_entity.type
_entity.pdbx_description
1 polymer ?
#
loop_
_entity_poly.entity_id
_entity_poly.type
_entity_poly.pdbx_seq_one_letter_code
_entity_poly.pdbx_strand_id
1 'polypeptide(L)'
;MLAESSTNVVSNDEVDYMKADASQPTHRINLIFPGTKWCGSGNVAADYDDLGPSKEADICCRAHDHCPDIIPGGETKYNLTNNAFYTRLHCTCDIDFLECLRSANTKVAKYIGITYFDALKTKCFKEDYPITKCNKKGGWFNAKCTEYEFDKSGKPTYQWFDVPNFK
;
A
#
# COMPACT_ATOMS: atom_id res chain seq x y z
N MET A 1 -8.61 -70.30 -18.99
CA MET A 1 -9.30 -69.27 -18.18
C MET A 1 -8.47 -68.01 -18.29
N LEU A 2 -8.86 -67.14 -19.20
CA LEU A 2 -8.20 -65.87 -19.52
C LEU A 2 -8.78 -64.81 -18.58
N ALA A 3 -7.93 -63.99 -17.97
CA ALA A 3 -8.35 -62.84 -17.19
C ALA A 3 -8.55 -61.65 -18.14
N GLU A 4 -9.78 -61.13 -18.21
CA GLU A 4 -10.08 -59.89 -18.93
C GLU A 4 -10.07 -58.67 -17.99
N SER A 5 -9.40 -57.64 -18.51
CA SER A 5 -9.50 -56.20 -18.30
C SER A 5 -10.59 -55.64 -17.37
N SER A 6 -10.20 -54.64 -16.56
CA SER A 6 -10.98 -53.42 -16.37
C SER A 6 -10.06 -52.27 -15.92
N THR A 7 -9.76 -51.39 -16.87
CA THR A 7 -9.13 -50.08 -16.65
C THR A 7 -10.11 -49.13 -15.96
N ASN A 8 -9.75 -48.56 -14.82
CA ASN A 8 -10.54 -47.49 -14.19
C ASN A 8 -10.32 -46.18 -14.95
N VAL A 9 -11.39 -45.68 -15.56
CA VAL A 9 -11.48 -44.36 -16.18
C VAL A 9 -11.66 -43.33 -15.06
N VAL A 10 -10.71 -42.40 -14.91
CA VAL A 10 -10.86 -41.21 -14.06
C VAL A 10 -11.48 -40.10 -14.90
N SER A 11 -12.57 -39.54 -14.40
CA SER A 11 -13.41 -38.50 -15.01
C SER A 11 -12.63 -37.24 -15.37
N ASN A 12 -13.03 -36.57 -16.45
CA ASN A 12 -12.38 -35.39 -17.03
C ASN A 12 -12.53 -34.08 -16.22
N ASP A 13 -12.78 -34.13 -14.92
CA ASP A 13 -13.13 -32.95 -14.12
C ASP A 13 -11.93 -32.30 -13.39
N GLU A 14 -10.70 -32.81 -13.55
CA GLU A 14 -9.50 -32.29 -12.86
C GLU A 14 -8.47 -31.57 -13.76
N VAL A 15 -8.81 -31.24 -15.02
CA VAL A 15 -7.89 -30.53 -15.94
C VAL A 15 -8.48 -29.22 -16.46
N ASP A 16 -8.79 -28.29 -15.56
CA ASP A 16 -9.02 -26.90 -15.98
C ASP A 16 -8.59 -25.84 -14.95
N TYR A 17 -7.46 -26.05 -14.27
CA TYR A 17 -6.92 -25.09 -13.31
C TYR A 17 -5.96 -24.04 -13.90
N MET A 18 -5.88 -23.90 -15.24
CA MET A 18 -5.03 -22.89 -15.89
C MET A 18 -5.64 -22.29 -17.16
N LYS A 19 -6.90 -21.86 -17.13
CA LYS A 19 -7.40 -20.85 -18.07
C LYS A 19 -7.62 -19.52 -17.36
N ALA A 20 -6.69 -18.59 -17.56
CA ALA A 20 -6.82 -17.22 -17.09
C ALA A 20 -7.89 -16.49 -17.92
N ASP A 21 -9.04 -16.25 -17.32
CA ASP A 21 -10.07 -15.37 -17.85
C ASP A 21 -9.71 -13.91 -17.52
N ALA A 22 -9.50 -13.11 -18.57
CA ALA A 22 -9.11 -11.70 -18.49
C ALA A 22 -10.26 -10.76 -18.01
N SER A 23 -11.40 -11.31 -17.59
CA SER A 23 -12.56 -10.55 -17.09
C SER A 23 -12.72 -10.53 -15.57
N GLN A 24 -11.87 -11.25 -14.81
CA GLN A 24 -11.95 -11.31 -13.35
C GLN A 24 -11.17 -10.14 -12.69
N PRO A 25 -11.72 -9.47 -11.66
CA PRO A 25 -10.98 -8.47 -10.91
C PRO A 25 -9.75 -9.15 -10.29
N THR A 26 -8.59 -8.49 -10.37
CA THR A 26 -7.38 -8.97 -9.71
C THR A 26 -7.74 -9.36 -8.28
N HIS A 27 -7.48 -10.61 -7.87
CA HIS A 27 -7.70 -11.06 -6.50
C HIS A 27 -6.86 -10.15 -5.57
N ARG A 28 -7.46 -9.04 -5.11
CA ARG A 28 -6.88 -8.17 -4.10
C ARG A 28 -6.86 -9.00 -2.84
N ILE A 29 -5.67 -9.39 -2.41
CA ILE A 29 -5.50 -9.97 -1.08
C ILE A 29 -5.81 -8.83 -0.11
N ASN A 30 -7.06 -8.77 0.37
CA ASN A 30 -7.50 -7.77 1.32
C ASN A 30 -6.86 -8.06 2.69
N LEU A 31 -5.63 -7.62 2.86
CA LEU A 31 -4.90 -7.68 4.12
C LEU A 31 -5.33 -6.50 4.99
N ILE A 32 -6.40 -6.68 5.77
CA ILE A 32 -6.85 -5.72 6.79
C ILE A 32 -6.24 -6.08 8.14
N PHE A 33 -5.70 -5.09 8.85
CA PHE A 33 -5.13 -5.29 10.17
C PHE A 33 -6.21 -5.74 11.18
N PRO A 34 -5.98 -6.80 11.98
CA PRO A 34 -6.98 -7.30 12.93
C PRO A 34 -7.50 -6.22 13.89
N GLY A 35 -8.83 -6.14 14.03
CA GLY A 35 -9.48 -5.16 14.89
C GLY A 35 -9.63 -3.77 14.26
N THR A 36 -9.38 -3.63 12.96
CA THR A 36 -9.63 -2.43 12.15
C THR A 36 -10.48 -2.82 10.93
N LYS A 37 -11.04 -1.83 10.25
CA LYS A 37 -11.74 -2.03 8.97
C LYS A 37 -11.12 -1.27 7.80
N TRP A 38 -10.31 -0.26 8.09
CA TRP A 38 -9.72 0.65 7.12
C TRP A 38 -8.22 0.48 6.96
N CYS A 39 -7.55 -0.21 7.89
CA CYS A 39 -6.08 -0.33 7.86
C CYS A 39 -5.63 -1.51 6.99
N GLY A 40 -5.56 -1.32 5.67
CA GLY A 40 -5.06 -2.33 4.75
C GLY A 40 -5.10 -1.92 3.27
N SER A 41 -5.13 -2.91 2.37
CA SER A 41 -5.30 -2.63 0.93
C SER A 41 -6.76 -2.34 0.61
N GLY A 42 -7.15 -1.07 0.72
CA GLY A 42 -8.55 -0.65 0.78
C GLY A 42 -9.14 -0.94 2.15
N ASN A 43 -10.47 -1.14 2.20
CA ASN A 43 -11.19 -1.34 3.46
C ASN A 43 -12.29 -2.42 3.33
N VAL A 44 -12.78 -2.88 4.49
CA VAL A 44 -13.90 -3.83 4.63
C VAL A 44 -15.07 -3.21 5.42
N ALA A 45 -15.10 -1.88 5.48
CA ALA A 45 -16.14 -1.12 6.15
C ALA A 45 -17.44 -1.15 5.31
N ALA A 46 -18.59 -1.29 5.97
CA ALA A 46 -19.89 -1.25 5.32
C ALA A 46 -20.26 0.17 4.87
N ASP A 47 -19.83 1.17 5.64
CA ASP A 47 -20.00 2.59 5.38
C ASP A 47 -18.89 3.40 6.05
N TYR A 48 -18.91 4.72 5.89
CA TYR A 48 -17.90 5.62 6.42
C TYR A 48 -17.72 5.50 7.95
N ASP A 49 -18.78 5.27 8.71
CA ASP A 49 -18.75 5.25 10.18
C ASP A 49 -18.53 3.85 10.78
N ASP A 50 -18.49 2.81 9.93
CA ASP A 50 -18.16 1.45 10.31
C ASP A 50 -16.66 1.30 10.65
N LEU A 51 -16.36 1.50 11.93
CA LEU A 51 -15.04 1.36 12.53
C LEU A 51 -14.93 0.06 13.33
N GLY A 52 -13.76 -0.57 13.25
CA GLY A 52 -13.38 -1.71 14.07
C GLY A 52 -13.15 -1.35 15.56
N PRO A 53 -12.92 -2.35 16.42
CA PRO A 53 -12.70 -2.13 17.85
C PRO A 53 -11.47 -1.29 18.19
N SER A 54 -10.46 -1.24 17.31
CA SER A 54 -9.28 -0.38 17.46
C SER A 54 -9.54 1.01 16.88
N LYS A 55 -10.60 1.66 17.36
CA LYS A 55 -11.21 2.86 16.76
C LYS A 55 -10.20 3.98 16.48
N GLU A 56 -9.32 4.27 17.42
CA GLU A 56 -8.38 5.39 17.30
C GLU A 56 -7.40 5.20 16.14
N ALA A 57 -6.93 3.97 15.92
CA ALA A 57 -6.07 3.65 14.78
C ALA A 57 -6.87 3.59 13.47
N ASP A 58 -8.08 3.04 13.53
CA ASP A 58 -8.94 2.83 12.36
C ASP A 58 -9.44 4.15 11.77
N ILE A 59 -9.70 5.17 12.60
CA ILE A 59 -10.01 6.53 12.16
C ILE A 59 -8.85 7.11 11.32
N CYS A 60 -7.60 6.88 11.73
CA CYS A 60 -6.44 7.36 10.98
C CYS A 60 -6.36 6.69 9.61
N CYS A 61 -6.59 5.38 9.54
CA CYS A 61 -6.60 4.65 8.27
C CYS A 61 -7.77 5.07 7.38
N ARG A 62 -8.97 5.28 7.94
CA ARG A 62 -10.11 5.80 7.19
C ARG A 62 -9.81 7.15 6.55
N ALA A 63 -9.21 8.06 7.32
CA ALA A 63 -8.82 9.37 6.79
C ALA A 63 -7.78 9.25 5.68
N HIS A 64 -6.81 8.35 5.84
CA HIS A 64 -5.79 8.05 4.84
C HIS A 64 -6.38 7.48 3.55
N ASP A 65 -7.31 6.52 3.64
CA ASP A 65 -8.05 5.93 2.50
C ASP A 65 -8.83 6.98 1.68
N HIS A 66 -9.22 8.10 2.31
CA HIS A 66 -9.96 9.19 1.67
C HIS A 66 -9.05 10.33 1.16
N CYS A 67 -7.76 10.09 1.01
CA CYS A 67 -6.86 11.08 0.42
C CYS A 67 -7.35 11.53 -0.97
N PRO A 68 -7.43 12.86 -1.24
CA PRO A 68 -7.99 13.36 -2.49
C PRO A 68 -7.09 13.13 -3.70
N ASP A 69 -5.79 12.89 -3.49
CA ASP A 69 -4.84 12.66 -4.56
C ASP A 69 -4.05 11.37 -4.32
N ILE A 70 -4.32 10.40 -5.19
CA ILE A 70 -3.77 9.05 -5.15
C ILE A 70 -3.27 8.61 -6.53
N ILE A 71 -2.37 7.62 -6.52
CA ILE A 71 -1.99 6.83 -7.69
C ILE A 71 -2.19 5.36 -7.33
N PRO A 72 -3.26 4.70 -7.81
CA PRO A 72 -3.49 3.28 -7.56
C PRO A 72 -2.32 2.40 -8.02
N GLY A 73 -2.21 1.19 -7.47
CA GLY A 73 -1.16 0.25 -7.84
C GLY A 73 -1.24 -0.12 -9.32
N GLY A 74 -0.10 -0.07 -10.02
CA GLY A 74 0.01 -0.31 -11.47
C GLY A 74 -0.40 0.87 -12.35
N GLU A 75 -0.98 1.94 -11.80
CA GLU A 75 -1.44 3.09 -12.58
C GLU A 75 -0.35 4.16 -12.75
N THR A 76 -0.57 5.04 -13.73
CA THR A 76 0.31 6.18 -14.03
C THR A 76 -0.47 7.49 -13.95
N LYS A 77 0.07 8.45 -13.19
CA LYS A 77 -0.45 9.82 -13.06
C LYS A 77 0.72 10.78 -12.89
N TYR A 78 0.60 12.00 -13.39
CA TYR A 78 1.68 13.01 -13.32
C TYR A 78 3.03 12.54 -13.88
N ASN A 79 3.01 11.65 -14.89
CA ASN A 79 4.21 10.98 -15.42
C ASN A 79 4.97 10.12 -14.39
N LEU A 80 4.30 9.71 -13.30
CA LEU A 80 4.79 8.76 -12.31
C LEU A 80 3.99 7.47 -12.42
N THR A 81 4.68 6.34 -12.60
CA THR A 81 4.08 5.00 -12.56
C THR A 81 4.26 4.41 -11.16
N ASN A 82 3.15 4.02 -10.52
CA ASN A 82 3.18 3.33 -9.25
C ASN A 82 3.38 1.82 -9.46
N ASN A 83 4.63 1.36 -9.39
CA ASN A 83 4.96 -0.06 -9.52
C ASN A 83 4.62 -0.92 -8.28
N ALA A 84 4.09 -0.33 -7.21
CA ALA A 84 3.64 -1.09 -6.05
C ALA A 84 2.28 -1.75 -6.33
N PHE A 85 2.00 -2.87 -5.68
CA PHE A 85 0.70 -3.55 -5.75
C PHE A 85 -0.39 -2.86 -4.89
N TYR A 86 -0.05 -1.74 -4.25
CA TYR A 86 -0.91 -0.97 -3.36
C TYR A 86 -0.92 0.51 -3.78
N THR A 87 -1.95 1.25 -3.37
CA THR A 87 -2.11 2.67 -3.65
C THR A 87 -1.02 3.49 -2.96
N ARG A 88 -0.44 4.45 -3.68
CA ARG A 88 0.42 5.49 -3.10
C ARG A 88 -0.29 6.83 -3.13
N LEU A 89 -0.06 7.62 -2.10
CA LEU A 89 -0.82 8.83 -1.82
C LEU A 89 0.07 10.07 -1.92
N HIS A 90 -0.56 11.24 -1.97
CA HIS A 90 0.16 12.50 -1.85
C HIS A 90 0.88 12.59 -0.49
N CYS A 91 2.08 13.18 -0.46
CA CYS A 91 2.90 13.22 0.75
C CYS A 91 2.22 13.88 1.95
N THR A 92 1.32 14.85 1.72
CA THR A 92 0.51 15.45 2.81
C THR A 92 -0.34 14.40 3.52
N CYS A 93 -1.01 13.51 2.80
CA CYS A 93 -1.85 12.47 3.40
C CYS A 93 -1.01 11.49 4.24
N ASP A 94 0.21 11.16 3.80
CA ASP A 94 1.13 10.31 4.57
C ASP A 94 1.67 11.03 5.82
N ILE A 95 1.86 12.35 5.78
CA ILE A 95 2.25 13.14 6.95
C ILE A 95 1.09 13.20 7.96
N ASP A 96 -0.12 13.50 7.50
CA ASP A 96 -1.32 13.55 8.35
C ASP A 96 -1.59 12.18 8.99
N PHE A 97 -1.40 11.10 8.23
CA PHE A 97 -1.54 9.73 8.73
C PHE A 97 -0.50 9.41 9.82
N LEU A 98 0.76 9.80 9.61
CA LEU A 98 1.83 9.65 10.60
C LEU A 98 1.47 10.36 11.91
N GLU A 99 1.03 11.61 11.81
CA GLU A 99 0.66 12.43 12.96
C GLU A 99 -0.56 11.87 13.70
N CYS A 100 -1.58 11.45 12.95
CA CYS A 100 -2.77 10.81 13.51
C CYS A 100 -2.41 9.55 14.30
N LEU A 101 -1.62 8.64 13.71
CA LEU A 101 -1.23 7.39 14.37
C LEU A 101 -0.38 7.64 15.63
N ARG A 102 0.49 8.66 15.61
CA ARG A 102 1.25 9.07 16.81
C ARG A 102 0.32 9.65 17.88
N SER A 103 -0.65 10.46 17.50
CA SER A 103 -1.64 11.05 18.41
C SER A 103 -2.56 10.00 19.04
N ALA A 104 -2.98 9.01 18.26
CA ALA A 104 -3.79 7.89 18.74
C ALA A 104 -3.10 7.13 19.89
N ASN A 105 -1.76 7.05 19.87
CA ASN A 105 -0.93 6.55 20.97
C ASN A 105 -1.37 5.17 21.51
N THR A 106 -1.85 4.29 20.63
CA THR A 106 -2.24 2.91 20.96
C THR A 106 -1.21 1.91 20.45
N LYS A 107 -1.22 0.69 21.01
CA LYS A 107 -0.37 -0.40 20.50
C LYS A 107 -0.66 -0.70 19.02
N VAL A 108 -1.93 -0.72 18.63
CA VAL A 108 -2.36 -0.98 17.25
C VAL A 108 -1.87 0.12 16.32
N ALA A 109 -2.05 1.40 16.69
CA ALA A 109 -1.54 2.52 15.90
C ALA A 109 -0.02 2.48 15.72
N LYS A 110 0.72 2.12 16.78
CA LYS A 110 2.17 1.93 16.71
C LYS A 110 2.57 0.79 15.76
N TYR A 111 1.88 -0.34 15.78
CA TYR A 111 2.15 -1.45 14.85
C TYR A 111 1.87 -1.08 13.40
N ILE A 112 0.74 -0.42 13.14
CA ILE A 112 0.38 0.08 11.81
C ILE A 112 1.43 1.08 11.33
N GLY A 113 1.81 2.03 12.19
CA GLY A 113 2.81 3.04 11.90
C GLY A 113 4.17 2.44 11.54
N ILE A 114 4.69 1.52 12.36
CA ILE A 114 5.96 0.82 12.06
C ILE A 114 5.84 0.02 10.76
N THR A 115 4.72 -0.65 10.52
CA THR A 115 4.51 -1.43 9.29
C THR A 115 4.55 -0.51 8.06
N TYR A 116 3.73 0.54 8.04
CA TYR A 116 3.57 1.41 6.89
C TYR A 116 4.81 2.27 6.63
N PHE A 117 5.28 2.99 7.66
CA PHE A 117 6.36 3.94 7.51
C PHE A 117 7.72 3.25 7.50
N ASP A 118 7.99 2.25 8.36
CA ASP A 118 9.36 1.73 8.50
C ASP A 118 9.61 0.44 7.70
N ALA A 119 8.64 -0.49 7.67
CA ALA A 119 8.82 -1.82 7.09
C ALA A 119 8.51 -1.90 5.58
N LEU A 120 7.40 -1.31 5.12
CA LEU A 120 6.97 -1.38 3.72
C LEU A 120 7.89 -0.63 2.75
N LYS A 121 8.70 0.32 3.25
CA LYS A 121 9.53 1.21 2.43
C LYS A 121 8.72 1.90 1.32
N THR A 122 7.48 2.28 1.65
CA THR A 122 6.59 2.99 0.73
C THR A 122 7.15 4.37 0.38
N LYS A 123 6.61 4.95 -0.70
CA LYS A 123 6.90 6.30 -1.15
C LYS A 123 5.59 7.05 -1.30
N CYS A 124 5.65 8.35 -1.08
CA CYS A 124 4.59 9.30 -1.42
C CYS A 124 4.99 10.12 -2.63
N PHE A 125 4.05 10.83 -3.23
CA PHE A 125 4.35 11.78 -4.30
C PHE A 125 3.96 13.19 -3.93
N LYS A 126 4.68 14.17 -4.47
CA LYS A 126 4.32 15.60 -4.43
C LYS A 126 5.06 16.34 -5.54
N GLU A 127 4.59 17.53 -5.86
CA GLU A 127 5.33 18.46 -6.71
C GLU A 127 6.44 19.14 -5.90
N ASP A 128 7.65 19.15 -6.45
CA ASP A 128 8.80 19.89 -5.89
C ASP A 128 9.82 20.13 -7.00
N TYR A 129 10.88 20.90 -6.70
CA TYR A 129 12.02 21.06 -7.61
C TYR A 129 12.66 19.69 -7.95
N PRO A 130 13.25 19.52 -9.15
CA PRO A 130 13.88 18.26 -9.54
C PRO A 130 14.95 17.81 -8.53
N ILE A 131 14.83 16.57 -8.04
CA ILE A 131 15.81 15.96 -7.14
C ILE A 131 17.11 15.73 -7.91
N THR A 132 18.22 16.28 -7.41
CA THR A 132 19.56 16.05 -7.98
C THR A 132 20.30 14.96 -7.22
N LYS A 133 20.11 14.88 -5.90
CA LYS A 133 20.88 13.99 -5.05
C LYS A 133 20.16 13.66 -3.74
N CYS A 134 20.53 12.53 -3.16
CA CYS A 134 20.28 12.25 -1.76
C CYS A 134 21.51 12.59 -0.90
N ASN A 135 21.39 13.58 -0.01
CA ASN A 135 22.48 14.02 0.87
C ASN A 135 22.59 13.16 2.13
N LYS A 136 21.44 12.70 2.66
CA LYS A 136 21.41 11.90 3.88
C LYS A 136 20.49 10.71 3.73
N LYS A 137 21.00 9.53 4.09
CA LYS A 137 20.22 8.30 4.17
C LYS A 137 19.80 8.02 5.62
N GLY A 138 18.70 7.30 5.76
CA GLY A 138 18.15 6.87 7.05
C GLY A 138 17.13 5.75 6.90
N GLY A 139 16.29 5.58 7.93
CA GLY A 139 15.38 4.45 8.00
C GLY A 139 16.10 3.13 8.27
N TRP A 140 15.38 2.03 8.13
CA TRP A 140 15.98 0.72 8.38
C TRP A 140 17.01 0.39 7.29
N PHE A 141 18.20 -0.02 7.68
CA PHE A 141 19.35 -0.30 6.82
C PHE A 141 19.75 0.86 5.88
N ASN A 142 19.52 2.12 6.29
CA ASN A 142 19.79 3.30 5.45
C ASN A 142 19.08 3.24 4.07
N ALA A 143 17.91 2.58 4.01
CA ALA A 143 17.18 2.34 2.77
C ALA A 143 16.44 3.56 2.23
N LYS A 144 16.26 4.61 3.04
CA LYS A 144 15.51 5.83 2.66
C LYS A 144 16.43 7.02 2.52
N CYS A 145 16.07 7.95 1.65
CA CYS A 145 16.62 9.28 1.63
C CYS A 145 15.82 10.22 2.55
N THR A 146 16.49 10.81 3.53
CA THR A 146 15.89 11.73 4.51
C THR A 146 16.18 13.19 4.21
N GLU A 147 17.13 13.46 3.33
CA GLU A 147 17.51 14.82 2.94
C GLU A 147 17.88 14.84 1.46
N TYR A 148 17.07 15.56 0.68
CA TYR A 148 17.20 15.67 -0.77
C TYR A 148 17.87 16.99 -1.13
N GLU A 149 18.71 16.93 -2.16
CA GLU A 149 19.20 18.09 -2.89
C GLU A 149 18.33 18.32 -4.12
N PHE A 150 18.11 19.59 -4.47
CA PHE A 150 17.20 19.99 -5.53
C PHE A 150 17.85 20.96 -6.50
N ASP A 151 17.54 20.83 -7.79
CA ASP A 151 17.83 21.82 -8.81
C ASP A 151 16.74 22.92 -8.79
N LYS A 152 17.07 24.05 -8.16
CA LYS A 152 16.17 25.20 -8.07
C LYS A 152 16.07 26.02 -9.36
N SER A 153 16.86 25.71 -10.38
CA SER A 153 16.76 26.35 -11.70
C SER A 153 15.71 25.67 -12.59
N GLY A 154 15.40 24.40 -12.31
CA GLY A 154 14.36 23.63 -12.98
C GLY A 154 12.94 24.04 -12.57
N LYS A 155 11.96 23.68 -13.39
CA LYS A 155 10.53 23.80 -13.04
C LYS A 155 10.14 22.68 -12.07
N PRO A 156 9.27 22.94 -11.07
CA PRO A 156 8.73 21.90 -10.23
C PRO A 156 8.03 20.79 -11.04
N THR A 157 8.17 19.55 -10.58
CA THR A 157 7.53 18.38 -11.16
C THR A 157 7.15 17.40 -10.07
N TYR A 158 6.12 16.58 -10.33
CA TYR A 158 5.76 15.49 -9.43
C TYR A 158 6.84 14.42 -9.38
N GLN A 159 7.26 14.07 -8.17
CA GLN A 159 8.34 13.11 -7.92
C GLN A 159 7.99 12.20 -6.73
N TRP A 160 8.68 11.06 -6.65
CA TRP A 160 8.55 10.13 -5.53
C TRP A 160 9.48 10.54 -4.38
N PHE A 161 8.95 10.56 -3.16
CA PHE A 161 9.69 10.83 -1.93
C PHE A 161 9.54 9.66 -0.96
N ASP A 162 10.62 9.34 -0.24
CA ASP A 162 10.54 8.43 0.90
C ASP A 162 9.72 9.05 2.02
N VAL A 163 8.77 8.27 2.56
CA VAL A 163 7.99 8.70 3.72
C VAL A 163 8.86 8.79 4.98
N PRO A 164 8.53 9.66 5.96
CA PRO A 164 9.26 9.72 7.23
C PRO A 164 9.26 8.37 7.96
N ASN A 165 10.14 8.22 8.95
CA ASN A 165 10.08 7.04 9.82
C ASN A 165 9.06 7.27 10.94
N PHE A 166 8.44 6.20 11.43
CA PHE A 166 7.41 6.30 12.47
C PHE A 166 7.95 6.75 13.83
N LYS A 167 9.23 6.46 14.11
CA LYS A 167 9.92 6.62 15.41
C LYS A 167 9.40 7.73 16.31
#